data_AF-A0A1M5WCA9-F1
#
_entry.id   AF-A0A1M5WCA9-F1
#
_cell.length_a   1.000
_cell.length_b   1.000
_cell.length_c   1.000
_cell.angle_alpha   90.00
_cell.angle_beta   90.00
_cell.angle_gamma   90.00
#
_symmetry.space_group_name_H-M   'P 1'
#
loop_
_entity.id
_entity.type
_entity.pdbx_description
1 polymer ?
#
loop_
_entity_poly.entity_id
_entity_poly.type
_entity_poly.pdbx_seq_one_letter_code
_entity_poly.pdbx_strand_id
1 'polypeptide(L)'
;MSSKHGYKNNTHLKKFYPALRNNIYGSSYGYIDHSGKFIIKPKYERAEDFNELEIALVAENNLMGAINTKGEYVIKPIYDSISSFKGNRGVYVLDGSMGVMDEKGDTITSKKYDFISDYAEERAVIGTNDSTGTYFYGYIDEEGNEIIPPKFLQANNFIDGVALVKINEERYGLIDKNGNVINTYNYGIVSQYGDGVMVFANSFDGPYGYINQQGQEVIKPIYKAAQGFKGGVAVVSSEDAYNGPYGLIDLKGKYVYQPIYSKINYLGEERVALGLPIGDDKFISSSIYAIGDTTGKRFTDFKYLVVGDYNKELAYASDNQYTFFIDKSGNIKRRFPVVRGSGDLEVKDNIIFANIDYCQYYLTKEGTIIYKPNNTVRLSKKYSISKIKYRPNINYLIYNPKVNNVANKKVEKNINKKLIKMSYFKPLFEENVKEPYIVKPEDVLNYSYYGDFKVEFFKKNLLVLDLVGYYYPFGAAHGMPTKKTPSINLATGKFYTLGDLFMGGVNWVGELNKIIDNMIKTDPQYEYVYKDAFKGINEEQSFYIDEENLYIYFPPYEIGPYAAGFVTFKIPFEEIQGMINKRGEFYKSFN
;
A
#
# COMPACT_ATOMS: atom_id res chain seq x y z
N MET A 1 -6.62 21.02 -43.76
CA MET A 1 -5.18 20.81 -44.02
C MET A 1 -4.67 19.82 -42.98
N SER A 2 -4.23 18.64 -43.42
CA SER A 2 -3.87 17.50 -42.56
C SER A 2 -2.42 17.64 -42.09
N SER A 3 -2.20 17.85 -40.78
CA SER A 3 -0.87 17.76 -40.17
C SER A 3 -0.65 16.35 -39.61
N LYS A 4 -0.10 15.48 -40.46
CA LYS A 4 0.51 14.20 -40.04
C LYS A 4 1.71 14.49 -39.14
N HIS A 5 1.59 14.34 -37.82
CA HIS A 5 2.76 14.18 -36.96
C HIS A 5 3.19 12.71 -36.98
N GLY A 6 4.14 12.41 -37.85
CA GLY A 6 4.83 11.12 -37.86
C GLY A 6 5.81 11.06 -36.70
N TYR A 7 5.52 10.23 -35.69
CA TYR A 7 6.51 9.82 -34.69
C TYR A 7 7.59 8.99 -35.38
N LYS A 8 8.77 9.58 -35.57
CA LYS A 8 9.99 8.84 -35.91
C LYS A 8 10.50 8.11 -34.66
N ASN A 9 10.20 6.83 -34.57
CA ASN A 9 10.89 5.88 -33.70
C ASN A 9 12.34 5.70 -34.19
N ASN A 10 13.32 6.26 -33.47
CA ASN A 10 14.67 5.67 -33.29
C ASN A 10 15.59 6.58 -32.45
N THR A 11 15.34 6.62 -31.14
CA THR A 11 16.39 6.91 -30.15
C THR A 11 16.22 5.90 -29.03
N HIS A 12 17.32 5.24 -28.63
CA HIS A 12 17.36 4.54 -27.34
C HIS A 12 17.12 5.60 -26.26
N LEU A 13 15.85 5.80 -25.89
CA LEU A 13 15.47 6.70 -24.80
C LEU A 13 16.30 6.29 -23.59
N LYS A 14 17.04 7.25 -23.03
CA LYS A 14 17.78 7.02 -21.79
C LYS A 14 16.75 6.81 -20.70
N LYS A 15 16.52 5.56 -20.33
CA LYS A 15 15.59 5.22 -19.26
C LYS A 15 16.31 5.23 -17.93
N PHE A 16 15.75 5.99 -17.01
CA PHE A 16 16.18 6.01 -15.62
C PHE A 16 15.11 5.36 -14.75
N TYR A 17 15.56 4.70 -13.70
CA TYR A 17 14.70 3.90 -12.84
C TYR A 17 14.67 4.49 -11.43
N PRO A 18 13.49 4.65 -10.81
CA PRO A 18 13.39 5.12 -9.44
C PRO A 18 14.06 4.11 -8.50
N ALA A 19 14.93 4.59 -7.63
CA ALA A 19 15.73 3.73 -6.76
C ALA A 19 15.87 4.33 -5.36
N LEU A 20 15.57 3.50 -4.36
CA LEU A 20 15.64 3.86 -2.94
C LEU A 20 17.07 3.83 -2.42
N ARG A 21 17.40 4.81 -1.57
CA ARG A 21 18.61 4.79 -0.74
C ARG A 21 18.23 4.99 0.72
N ASN A 22 18.71 4.08 1.57
CA ASN A 22 18.45 4.14 3.01
C ASN A 22 19.42 5.15 3.67
N ASN A 23 18.88 5.99 4.55
CA ASN A 23 19.58 6.98 5.35
C ASN A 23 19.10 6.90 6.82
N ILE A 24 19.60 7.77 7.70
CA ILE A 24 19.28 7.70 9.14
C ILE A 24 17.82 8.04 9.45
N TYR A 25 17.15 8.80 8.59
CA TYR A 25 15.77 9.24 8.77
C TYR A 25 14.76 8.40 7.98
N GLY A 26 15.22 7.34 7.29
CA GLY A 26 14.35 6.49 6.47
C GLY A 26 14.98 6.19 5.11
N SER A 27 14.19 6.29 4.04
CA SER A 27 14.65 6.06 2.68
C SER A 27 14.19 7.20 1.78
N SER A 28 14.99 7.54 0.78
CA SER A 28 14.60 8.49 -0.26
C SER A 28 14.85 7.92 -1.65
N TYR A 29 14.03 8.32 -2.60
CA TYR A 29 14.16 7.98 -4.01
C TYR A 29 15.09 8.95 -4.72
N GLY A 30 15.93 8.40 -5.58
CA GLY A 30 16.57 9.08 -6.71
C GLY A 30 16.37 8.25 -7.98
N TYR A 31 17.15 8.52 -9.02
CA TYR A 31 17.05 7.78 -10.27
C TYR A 31 18.40 7.23 -10.71
N ILE A 32 18.43 5.93 -11.03
CA ILE A 32 19.61 5.23 -11.53
C ILE A 32 19.54 4.99 -13.04
N ASP A 33 20.70 4.92 -13.68
CA ASP A 33 20.82 4.37 -15.04
C ASP A 33 20.85 2.82 -15.04
N HIS A 34 20.97 2.22 -16.23
CA HIS A 34 21.08 0.77 -16.40
C HIS A 34 22.31 0.13 -15.75
N SER A 35 23.32 0.92 -15.36
CA SER A 35 24.50 0.43 -14.62
C SER A 35 24.29 0.43 -13.10
N GLY A 36 23.17 0.97 -12.62
CA GLY A 36 22.89 1.13 -11.19
C GLY A 36 23.46 2.42 -10.60
N LYS A 37 23.98 3.33 -11.41
CA LYS A 37 24.55 4.59 -10.95
C LYS A 37 23.46 5.65 -10.84
N PHE A 38 23.38 6.35 -9.71
CA PHE A 38 22.48 7.51 -9.56
C PHE A 38 22.87 8.63 -10.54
N ILE A 39 21.92 8.98 -11.41
CA ILE A 39 21.95 10.16 -12.27
C ILE A 39 21.25 11.33 -11.59
N ILE A 40 20.15 11.05 -10.88
CA ILE A 40 19.49 12.00 -9.98
C ILE A 40 19.66 11.48 -8.55
N LYS A 41 20.25 12.30 -7.68
CA LYS A 41 20.56 11.89 -6.31
C LYS A 41 19.28 11.67 -5.49
N PRO A 42 19.29 10.71 -4.55
CA PRO A 42 18.15 10.49 -3.68
C PRO A 42 17.78 11.70 -2.84
N LYS A 43 16.53 12.16 -2.97
CA LYS A 43 15.96 13.25 -2.16
C LYS A 43 14.43 13.21 -2.07
N TYR A 44 13.75 12.46 -2.93
CA TYR A 44 12.29 12.43 -3.00
C TYR A 44 11.70 11.38 -2.05
N GLU A 45 10.52 11.66 -1.52
CA GLU A 45 9.76 10.73 -0.67
C GLU A 45 9.04 9.67 -1.53
N ARG A 46 8.58 10.07 -2.72
CA ARG A 46 8.00 9.20 -3.75
C ARG A 46 8.59 9.55 -5.11
N ALA A 47 8.69 8.57 -5.99
CA ALA A 47 9.19 8.73 -7.35
C ALA A 47 8.57 7.66 -8.25
N GLU A 48 7.88 8.08 -9.31
CA GLU A 48 7.36 7.21 -10.37
C GLU A 48 8.39 7.02 -11.48
N ASP A 49 8.13 6.06 -12.38
CA ASP A 49 8.92 5.89 -13.59
C ASP A 49 8.79 7.12 -14.51
N PHE A 50 9.82 7.37 -15.31
CA PHE A 50 9.70 8.32 -16.42
C PHE A 50 8.71 7.78 -17.46
N ASN A 51 7.72 8.58 -17.80
CA ASN A 51 6.72 8.24 -18.82
C ASN A 51 7.25 8.51 -20.25
N GLU A 52 6.39 8.32 -21.26
CA GLU A 52 6.73 8.55 -22.67
C GLU A 52 7.05 10.01 -23.01
N LEU A 53 6.68 10.96 -22.13
CA LEU A 53 6.97 12.40 -22.24
C LEU A 53 8.27 12.80 -21.54
N GLU A 54 9.07 11.83 -21.07
CA GLU A 54 10.32 12.05 -20.34
C GLU A 54 10.16 12.86 -19.03
N ILE A 55 8.97 12.79 -18.43
CA ILE A 55 8.69 13.34 -17.09
C ILE A 55 8.41 12.22 -16.09
N ALA A 56 8.77 12.43 -14.83
CA ALA A 56 8.45 11.53 -13.73
C ALA A 56 7.80 12.31 -12.58
N LEU A 57 6.72 11.77 -12.02
CA LEU A 57 6.09 12.31 -10.82
C LEU A 57 6.96 12.02 -9.60
N VAL A 58 7.15 13.03 -8.76
CA VAL A 58 7.94 12.95 -7.53
C VAL A 58 7.24 13.68 -6.39
N ALA A 59 7.50 13.25 -5.16
CA ALA A 59 7.01 13.95 -3.96
C ALA A 59 8.15 14.47 -3.08
N GLU A 60 7.99 15.69 -2.56
CA GLU A 60 8.88 16.35 -1.61
C GLU A 60 8.02 17.12 -0.59
N ASN A 61 8.23 16.90 0.71
CA ASN A 61 7.41 17.46 1.79
C ASN A 61 5.92 17.13 1.64
N ASN A 62 5.59 15.88 1.30
CA ASN A 62 4.25 15.38 1.00
C ASN A 62 3.55 15.98 -0.24
N LEU A 63 4.15 16.95 -0.93
CA LEU A 63 3.58 17.58 -2.12
C LEU A 63 4.16 16.97 -3.40
N MET A 64 3.30 16.77 -4.39
CA MET A 64 3.62 16.18 -5.68
C MET A 64 3.96 17.23 -6.74
N GLY A 65 4.97 16.92 -7.55
CA GLY A 65 5.36 17.65 -8.76
C GLY A 65 5.91 16.69 -9.80
N ALA A 66 6.54 17.22 -10.85
CA ALA A 66 7.12 16.42 -11.92
C ALA A 66 8.51 16.95 -12.31
N ILE A 67 9.42 16.03 -12.61
CA ILE A 67 10.78 16.36 -13.04
C ILE A 67 11.07 15.81 -14.43
N ASN A 68 11.98 16.48 -15.15
CA ASN A 68 12.56 15.96 -16.38
C ASN A 68 13.74 15.00 -16.10
N THR A 69 14.32 14.44 -17.16
CA THR A 69 15.47 13.52 -17.10
C THR A 69 16.76 14.14 -16.54
N LYS A 70 16.84 15.46 -16.39
CA LYS A 70 17.95 16.15 -15.70
C LYS A 70 17.70 16.34 -14.20
N GLY A 71 16.51 15.99 -13.71
CA GLY A 71 16.07 16.23 -12.34
C GLY A 71 15.59 17.66 -12.07
N GLU A 72 15.33 18.44 -13.13
CA GLU A 72 14.77 19.79 -13.03
C GLU A 72 13.24 19.68 -12.96
N TYR A 73 12.61 20.48 -12.09
CA TYR A 73 11.15 20.51 -11.99
C TYR A 73 10.54 21.10 -13.27
N VAL A 74 9.72 20.29 -13.95
CA VAL A 74 8.77 20.75 -14.97
C VAL A 74 7.50 21.25 -14.30
N ILE A 75 7.07 20.54 -13.25
CA ILE A 75 5.94 20.90 -12.39
C ILE A 75 6.45 20.98 -10.96
N LYS A 76 6.24 22.13 -10.30
CA LYS A 76 6.71 22.35 -8.91
C LYS A 76 5.91 21.47 -7.93
N PRO A 77 6.53 21.00 -6.82
CA PRO A 77 5.86 20.19 -5.82
C PRO A 77 4.94 21.05 -4.94
N ILE A 78 3.77 21.38 -5.46
CA ILE A 78 2.75 22.19 -4.77
C ILE A 78 1.38 21.49 -4.66
N TYR A 79 1.23 20.33 -5.30
CA TYR A 79 -0.05 19.62 -5.39
C TYR A 79 -0.15 18.56 -4.31
N ASP A 80 -1.35 18.35 -3.76
CA ASP A 80 -1.59 17.28 -2.79
C ASP A 80 -1.44 15.91 -3.47
N SER A 81 -1.90 15.80 -4.72
CA SER A 81 -1.67 14.64 -5.58
C SER A 81 -1.70 15.00 -7.06
N ILE A 82 -1.05 14.16 -7.88
CA ILE A 82 -1.14 14.19 -9.35
C ILE A 82 -1.26 12.73 -9.79
N SER A 83 -2.24 12.41 -10.63
CA SER A 83 -2.37 11.09 -11.24
C SER A 83 -1.34 10.89 -12.35
N SER A 84 -0.95 9.65 -12.61
CA SER A 84 -0.05 9.35 -13.72
C SER A 84 -0.63 9.87 -15.04
N PHE A 85 0.21 10.52 -15.84
CA PHE A 85 -0.22 11.11 -17.11
C PHE A 85 -0.71 10.03 -18.08
N LYS A 86 -1.96 10.13 -18.52
CA LYS A 86 -2.52 9.33 -19.62
C LYS A 86 -2.53 10.19 -20.88
N GLY A 87 -1.68 9.86 -21.85
CA GLY A 87 -1.35 10.78 -22.92
C GLY A 87 -0.72 12.06 -22.34
N ASN A 88 -1.29 13.22 -22.64
CA ASN A 88 -0.81 14.52 -22.17
C ASN A 88 -1.67 15.10 -21.03
N ARG A 89 -2.33 14.26 -20.23
CA ARG A 89 -3.27 14.71 -19.18
C ARG A 89 -2.96 14.09 -17.84
N GLY A 90 -2.80 14.94 -16.84
CA GLY A 90 -2.71 14.56 -15.42
C GLY A 90 -3.87 15.17 -14.65
N VAL A 91 -4.49 14.39 -13.75
CA VAL A 91 -5.51 14.89 -12.82
C VAL A 91 -4.79 15.28 -11.53
N TYR A 92 -5.00 16.50 -11.05
CA TYR A 92 -4.35 16.98 -9.82
C TYR A 92 -5.36 17.30 -8.73
N VAL A 93 -4.91 17.23 -7.48
CA VAL A 93 -5.58 17.79 -6.31
C VAL A 93 -4.77 18.97 -5.79
N LEU A 94 -5.43 20.10 -5.59
CA LEU A 94 -4.85 21.29 -4.98
C LEU A 94 -5.89 21.98 -4.09
N ASP A 95 -5.56 22.16 -2.81
CA ASP A 95 -6.43 22.78 -1.81
C ASP A 95 -7.80 22.08 -1.71
N GLY A 96 -7.81 20.76 -1.78
CA GLY A 96 -9.02 19.94 -1.69
C GLY A 96 -9.91 19.92 -2.93
N SER A 97 -9.52 20.57 -4.02
CA SER A 97 -10.23 20.53 -5.30
C SER A 97 -9.42 19.84 -6.41
N MET A 98 -10.12 19.24 -7.35
CA MET A 98 -9.55 18.55 -8.50
C MET A 98 -9.57 19.40 -9.77
N GLY A 99 -8.55 19.21 -10.61
CA GLY A 99 -8.46 19.79 -11.95
C GLY A 99 -7.63 18.92 -12.89
N VAL A 100 -7.58 19.29 -14.17
CA VAL A 100 -6.76 18.62 -15.18
C VAL A 100 -5.65 19.57 -15.63
N MET A 101 -4.44 19.06 -15.79
CA MET A 101 -3.29 19.77 -16.33
C MET A 101 -2.68 19.06 -17.53
N ASP A 102 -1.93 19.82 -18.33
CA ASP A 102 -1.05 19.27 -19.36
C ASP A 102 0.32 18.83 -18.78
N GLU A 103 1.19 18.30 -19.63
CA GLU A 103 2.52 17.80 -19.23
C GLU A 103 3.50 18.89 -18.74
N LYS A 104 3.17 20.16 -18.97
CA LYS A 104 3.93 21.32 -18.48
C LYS A 104 3.39 21.84 -17.15
N GLY A 105 2.26 21.31 -16.70
CA GLY A 105 1.56 21.75 -15.50
C GLY A 105 0.57 22.88 -15.75
N ASP A 106 0.28 23.23 -17.01
CA ASP A 106 -0.72 24.25 -17.34
C ASP A 106 -2.12 23.67 -17.10
N THR A 107 -2.94 24.35 -16.31
CA THR A 107 -4.32 23.93 -16.02
C THR A 107 -5.19 24.01 -17.28
N ILE A 108 -5.89 22.92 -17.58
CA ILE A 108 -6.79 22.76 -18.73
C ILE A 108 -8.24 23.06 -18.35
N THR A 109 -8.70 22.53 -17.21
CA THR A 109 -10.08 22.72 -16.75
C THR A 109 -10.34 24.17 -16.36
N SER A 110 -11.42 24.75 -16.87
CA SER A 110 -11.84 26.13 -16.55
C SER A 110 -12.50 26.27 -15.18
N LYS A 111 -12.92 25.16 -14.57
CA LYS A 111 -13.55 25.08 -13.25
C LYS A 111 -12.81 24.08 -12.37
N LYS A 112 -13.06 24.16 -11.07
CA LYS A 112 -12.64 23.18 -10.06
C LYS A 112 -13.77 22.17 -9.82
N TYR A 113 -13.41 20.92 -9.59
CA TYR A 113 -14.36 19.84 -9.30
C TYR A 113 -14.03 19.17 -7.95
N ASP A 114 -15.02 18.56 -7.31
CA ASP A 114 -14.80 17.78 -6.09
C ASP A 114 -14.21 16.40 -6.41
N PHE A 115 -14.49 15.89 -7.62
CA PHE A 115 -14.00 14.62 -8.11
C PHE A 115 -13.71 14.67 -9.62
N ILE A 116 -12.60 14.07 -10.05
CA ILE A 116 -12.32 13.75 -11.46
C ILE A 116 -11.74 12.33 -11.51
N SER A 117 -12.33 11.43 -12.31
CA SER A 117 -11.78 10.10 -12.55
C SER A 117 -10.59 10.16 -13.53
N ASP A 118 -9.86 9.06 -13.63
CA ASP A 118 -9.01 8.83 -14.80
C ASP A 118 -9.81 8.92 -16.10
N TYR A 119 -9.13 9.31 -17.19
CA TYR A 119 -9.68 9.24 -18.53
C TYR A 119 -9.86 7.78 -18.99
N ALA A 120 -11.02 7.52 -19.57
CA ALA A 120 -11.39 6.29 -20.26
C ALA A 120 -12.12 6.67 -21.55
N GLU A 121 -11.64 6.18 -22.69
CA GLU A 121 -12.20 6.47 -24.01
C GLU A 121 -12.46 7.97 -24.29
N GLU A 122 -11.47 8.82 -23.99
CA GLU A 122 -11.51 10.29 -24.18
C GLU A 122 -12.52 11.03 -23.28
N ARG A 123 -12.95 10.40 -22.18
CA ARG A 123 -13.83 11.00 -21.17
C ARG A 123 -13.31 10.78 -19.77
N ALA A 124 -13.46 11.77 -18.90
CA ALA A 124 -13.30 11.62 -17.46
C ALA A 124 -14.62 11.94 -16.76
N VAL A 125 -14.99 11.14 -15.76
CA VAL A 125 -16.12 11.42 -14.89
C VAL A 125 -15.75 12.60 -14.01
N ILE A 126 -16.63 13.60 -13.93
CA ILE A 126 -16.51 14.72 -12.99
C ILE A 126 -17.60 14.64 -11.94
N GLY A 127 -17.30 15.09 -10.72
CA GLY A 127 -18.25 15.17 -9.61
C GLY A 127 -18.25 16.55 -8.96
N THR A 128 -19.45 17.04 -8.66
CA THR A 128 -19.67 18.27 -7.88
C THR A 128 -20.81 18.07 -6.89
N ASN A 129 -20.73 18.68 -5.72
CA ASN A 129 -21.86 18.75 -4.80
C ASN A 129 -22.74 19.98 -5.04
N ASP A 130 -24.02 19.85 -4.71
CA ASP A 130 -24.92 21.01 -4.58
C ASP A 130 -24.88 21.60 -3.16
N SER A 131 -25.66 22.66 -2.92
CA SER A 131 -25.75 23.30 -1.60
C SER A 131 -26.30 22.39 -0.49
N THR A 132 -26.89 21.24 -0.84
CA THR A 132 -27.40 20.24 0.12
C THR A 132 -26.36 19.16 0.43
N GLY A 133 -25.21 19.17 -0.27
CA GLY A 133 -24.19 18.14 -0.17
C GLY A 133 -24.45 16.92 -1.06
N THR A 134 -25.46 16.96 -1.93
CA THR A 134 -25.75 15.87 -2.86
C THR A 134 -24.74 15.92 -4.01
N TYR A 135 -24.04 14.81 -4.25
CA TYR A 135 -23.09 14.69 -5.35
C TYR A 135 -23.80 14.37 -6.67
N PHE A 136 -23.44 15.11 -7.70
CA PHE A 136 -23.83 14.87 -9.08
C PHE A 136 -22.60 14.62 -9.95
N TYR A 137 -22.76 13.70 -10.89
CA TYR A 137 -21.72 13.28 -11.79
C TYR A 137 -22.04 13.63 -13.24
N GLY A 138 -20.99 13.98 -13.98
CA GLY A 138 -21.00 14.35 -15.39
C GLY A 138 -19.72 13.87 -16.06
N TYR A 139 -19.42 14.40 -17.25
CA TYR A 139 -18.26 14.01 -18.02
C TYR A 139 -17.60 15.21 -18.73
N ILE A 140 -16.27 15.23 -18.70
CA ILE A 140 -15.45 16.16 -19.49
C ILE A 140 -14.71 15.42 -20.61
N ASP A 141 -14.38 16.15 -21.68
CA ASP A 141 -13.43 15.70 -22.71
C ASP A 141 -11.97 15.97 -22.31
N GLU A 142 -11.02 15.59 -23.17
CA GLU A 142 -9.59 15.79 -22.93
C GLU A 142 -9.18 17.26 -22.95
N GLU A 143 -9.99 18.13 -23.53
CA GLU A 143 -9.82 19.59 -23.51
C GLU A 143 -10.43 20.23 -22.25
N GLY A 144 -11.00 19.43 -21.35
CA GLY A 144 -11.59 19.90 -20.10
C GLY A 144 -12.96 20.56 -20.27
N ASN A 145 -13.61 20.40 -21.43
CA ASN A 145 -14.97 20.87 -21.67
C ASN A 145 -15.99 19.89 -21.08
N GLU A 146 -17.01 20.41 -20.38
CA GLU A 146 -18.15 19.62 -19.91
C GLU A 146 -19.02 19.18 -21.10
N ILE A 147 -18.79 17.96 -21.59
CA ILE A 147 -19.64 17.33 -22.60
C ILE A 147 -20.99 16.96 -22.00
N ILE A 148 -20.98 16.47 -20.75
CA ILE A 148 -22.19 16.15 -20.00
C ILE A 148 -22.06 16.85 -18.65
N PRO A 149 -22.83 17.93 -18.39
CA PRO A 149 -22.81 18.59 -17.10
C PRO A 149 -23.21 17.63 -15.96
N PRO A 150 -22.69 17.84 -14.73
CA PRO A 150 -23.08 17.05 -13.56
C PRO A 150 -24.59 17.00 -13.35
N LYS A 151 -25.19 15.81 -13.48
CA LYS A 151 -26.64 15.60 -13.32
C LYS A 151 -27.04 14.20 -12.89
N PHE A 152 -26.11 13.24 -12.90
CA PHE A 152 -26.38 11.86 -12.53
C PHE A 152 -26.00 11.59 -11.08
N LEU A 153 -26.70 10.71 -10.38
CA LEU A 153 -26.37 10.33 -9.00
C LEU A 153 -25.13 9.42 -8.91
N GLN A 154 -24.82 8.69 -9.98
CA GLN A 154 -23.62 7.87 -10.15
C GLN A 154 -23.26 7.81 -11.63
N ALA A 155 -21.97 7.64 -11.95
CA ALA A 155 -21.48 7.55 -13.31
C ALA A 155 -20.27 6.60 -13.40
N ASN A 156 -20.34 5.61 -14.30
CA ASN A 156 -19.21 4.73 -14.61
C ASN A 156 -18.37 5.29 -15.76
N ASN A 157 -17.14 4.81 -15.89
CA ASN A 157 -16.30 5.07 -17.06
C ASN A 157 -16.94 4.52 -18.34
N PHE A 158 -16.65 5.16 -19.47
CA PHE A 158 -17.03 4.65 -20.78
C PHE A 158 -16.27 3.37 -21.12
N ILE A 159 -17.01 2.37 -21.61
CA ILE A 159 -16.52 1.09 -22.15
C ILE A 159 -17.33 0.77 -23.40
N ASP A 160 -16.64 0.49 -24.51
CA ASP A 160 -17.21 0.24 -25.83
C ASP A 160 -18.19 1.35 -26.28
N GLY A 161 -17.84 2.61 -26.00
CA GLY A 161 -18.61 3.79 -26.39
C GLY A 161 -19.85 4.08 -25.56
N VAL A 162 -20.12 3.31 -24.50
CA VAL A 162 -21.27 3.50 -23.61
C VAL A 162 -20.85 3.62 -22.14
N ALA A 163 -21.66 4.29 -21.33
CA ALA A 163 -21.48 4.35 -19.89
C ALA A 163 -22.80 4.10 -19.16
N LEU A 164 -22.72 3.39 -18.03
CA LEU A 164 -23.85 3.23 -17.13
C LEU A 164 -23.87 4.38 -16.12
N VAL A 165 -25.03 5.03 -15.98
CA VAL A 165 -25.25 6.12 -15.04
C VAL A 165 -26.49 5.85 -14.19
N LYS A 166 -26.51 6.34 -12.94
CA LYS A 166 -27.72 6.32 -12.09
C LYS A 166 -28.45 7.65 -12.28
N ILE A 167 -29.64 7.60 -12.89
CA ILE A 167 -30.44 8.80 -13.20
C ILE A 167 -31.16 9.29 -11.95
N ASN A 168 -31.73 8.36 -11.19
CA ASN A 168 -32.37 8.61 -9.89
C ASN A 168 -32.31 7.33 -9.04
N GLU A 169 -32.89 7.33 -7.84
CA GLU A 169 -32.79 6.21 -6.90
C GLU A 169 -33.25 4.86 -7.45
N GLU A 170 -34.18 4.85 -8.41
CA GLU A 170 -34.82 3.64 -8.93
C GLU A 170 -34.43 3.31 -10.39
N ARG A 171 -33.65 4.18 -11.04
CA ARG A 171 -33.41 4.08 -12.49
C ARG A 171 -31.95 4.30 -12.87
N TYR A 172 -31.44 3.31 -13.60
CA TYR A 172 -30.17 3.40 -14.32
C TYR A 172 -30.40 3.72 -15.80
N GLY A 173 -29.43 4.37 -16.44
CA GLY A 173 -29.41 4.64 -17.87
C GLY A 173 -28.09 4.20 -18.49
N LEU A 174 -28.16 3.62 -19.68
CA LEU A 174 -27.00 3.46 -20.55
C LEU A 174 -26.93 4.65 -21.48
N ILE A 175 -25.84 5.39 -21.48
CA ILE A 175 -25.66 6.61 -22.29
C ILE A 175 -24.54 6.45 -23.31
N ASP A 176 -24.64 7.19 -24.41
CA ASP A 176 -23.53 7.39 -25.35
C ASP A 176 -22.56 8.49 -24.87
N LYS A 177 -21.45 8.68 -25.61
CA LYS A 177 -20.42 9.71 -25.31
C LYS A 177 -20.90 11.16 -25.36
N ASN A 178 -22.11 11.41 -25.87
CA ASN A 178 -22.75 12.73 -25.92
C ASN A 178 -23.82 12.88 -24.82
N GLY A 179 -24.06 11.83 -24.02
CA GLY A 179 -25.04 11.83 -22.93
C GLY A 179 -26.46 11.51 -23.38
N ASN A 180 -26.65 11.03 -24.62
CA ASN A 180 -27.95 10.54 -25.07
C ASN A 180 -28.24 9.20 -24.39
N VAL A 181 -29.43 9.07 -23.81
CA VAL A 181 -29.87 7.82 -23.19
C VAL A 181 -30.22 6.81 -24.28
N ILE A 182 -29.42 5.74 -24.35
CA ILE A 182 -29.62 4.60 -25.25
C ILE A 182 -30.73 3.70 -24.69
N ASN A 183 -30.70 3.43 -23.38
CA ASN A 183 -31.71 2.62 -22.71
C ASN A 183 -31.77 2.94 -21.20
N THR A 184 -32.85 2.53 -20.54
CA THR A 184 -33.05 2.67 -19.09
C THR A 184 -33.44 1.34 -18.45
N TYR A 185 -33.01 1.16 -17.20
CA TYR A 185 -33.27 -0.06 -16.43
C TYR A 185 -33.85 0.29 -15.07
N ASN A 186 -34.94 -0.38 -14.68
CA ASN A 186 -35.63 -0.19 -13.41
C ASN A 186 -35.32 -1.37 -12.47
N TYR A 187 -34.07 -1.41 -11.98
CA TYR A 187 -33.58 -2.42 -11.04
C TYR A 187 -32.90 -1.73 -9.86
N GLY A 188 -32.91 -2.35 -8.68
CA GLY A 188 -32.19 -1.82 -7.51
C GLY A 188 -30.68 -1.76 -7.75
N ILE A 189 -30.14 -2.72 -8.51
CA ILE A 189 -28.73 -2.74 -8.91
C ILE A 189 -28.62 -3.02 -10.41
N VAL A 190 -27.82 -2.20 -11.07
CA VAL A 190 -27.18 -2.51 -12.35
C VAL A 190 -25.70 -2.14 -12.22
N SER A 191 -24.80 -3.05 -12.58
CA SER A 191 -23.35 -2.83 -12.51
C SER A 191 -22.75 -2.59 -13.89
N GLN A 192 -21.47 -2.22 -13.92
CA GLN A 192 -20.73 -1.79 -15.10
C GLN A 192 -20.93 -2.71 -16.32
N TYR A 193 -21.05 -2.09 -17.48
CA TYR A 193 -21.11 -2.75 -18.78
C TYR A 193 -19.74 -3.35 -19.16
N GLY A 194 -19.74 -4.60 -19.61
CA GLY A 194 -18.55 -5.29 -20.12
C GLY A 194 -18.94 -6.55 -20.89
N ASP A 195 -18.20 -6.88 -21.95
CA ASP A 195 -18.45 -8.02 -22.84
C ASP A 195 -19.91 -8.16 -23.31
N GLY A 196 -20.59 -7.04 -23.56
CA GLY A 196 -21.97 -7.05 -24.06
C GLY A 196 -23.07 -7.14 -22.99
N VAL A 197 -22.73 -7.30 -21.72
CA VAL A 197 -23.70 -7.54 -20.62
C VAL A 197 -23.43 -6.70 -19.37
N MET A 198 -24.41 -6.65 -18.48
CA MET A 198 -24.35 -6.00 -17.17
C MET A 198 -24.91 -6.91 -16.09
N VAL A 199 -24.32 -6.89 -14.90
CA VAL A 199 -24.91 -7.54 -13.72
C VAL A 199 -26.14 -6.75 -13.30
N PHE A 200 -27.23 -7.43 -12.93
CA PHE A 200 -28.43 -6.79 -12.39
C PHE A 200 -29.03 -7.58 -11.22
N ALA A 201 -29.76 -6.88 -10.34
CA ALA A 201 -30.58 -7.46 -9.28
C ALA A 201 -31.71 -6.51 -8.85
N ASN A 202 -32.81 -7.07 -8.34
CA ASN A 202 -33.92 -6.27 -7.80
C ASN A 202 -33.55 -5.55 -6.49
N SER A 203 -32.62 -6.10 -5.71
CA SER A 203 -32.13 -5.54 -4.44
C SER A 203 -30.67 -5.92 -4.20
N PHE A 204 -30.06 -5.35 -3.17
CA PHE A 204 -28.68 -5.62 -2.76
C PHE A 204 -28.44 -7.05 -2.27
N ASP A 205 -29.46 -7.70 -1.71
CA ASP A 205 -29.36 -9.08 -1.21
C ASP A 205 -29.50 -10.14 -2.33
N GLY A 206 -29.60 -9.68 -3.58
CA GLY A 206 -29.76 -10.50 -4.76
C GLY A 206 -31.18 -11.10 -4.91
N PRO A 207 -31.37 -12.11 -5.77
CA PRO A 207 -30.33 -12.76 -6.58
C PRO A 207 -29.84 -11.90 -7.75
N TYR A 208 -28.59 -12.12 -8.14
CA TYR A 208 -27.92 -11.46 -9.25
C TYR A 208 -28.01 -12.29 -10.54
N GLY A 209 -28.23 -11.60 -11.66
CA GLY A 209 -28.23 -12.15 -13.02
C GLY A 209 -27.51 -11.22 -13.99
N TYR A 210 -27.69 -11.47 -15.29
CA TYR A 210 -27.07 -10.68 -16.35
C TYR A 210 -28.07 -10.26 -17.41
N ILE A 211 -28.04 -8.98 -17.81
CA ILE A 211 -28.85 -8.39 -18.88
C ILE A 211 -27.96 -7.83 -19.99
N ASN A 212 -28.46 -7.81 -21.21
CA ASN A 212 -27.80 -7.12 -22.33
C ASN A 212 -28.15 -5.61 -22.36
N GLN A 213 -27.61 -4.88 -23.35
CA GLN A 213 -27.89 -3.44 -23.55
C GLN A 213 -29.38 -3.11 -23.78
N GLN A 214 -30.16 -4.09 -24.26
CA GLN A 214 -31.60 -3.93 -24.46
C GLN A 214 -32.40 -4.19 -23.18
N GLY A 215 -31.74 -4.59 -22.09
CA GLY A 215 -32.38 -4.95 -20.83
C GLY A 215 -32.99 -6.36 -20.83
N GLN A 216 -32.66 -7.18 -21.83
CA GLN A 216 -33.12 -8.56 -21.92
C GLN A 216 -32.23 -9.44 -21.05
N GLU A 217 -32.83 -10.33 -20.26
CA GLU A 217 -32.10 -11.30 -19.45
C GLU A 217 -31.30 -12.25 -20.35
N VAL A 218 -29.98 -12.23 -20.19
CA VAL A 218 -29.05 -13.18 -20.82
C VAL A 218 -28.87 -14.39 -19.90
N ILE A 219 -28.74 -14.13 -18.59
CA ILE A 219 -28.66 -15.15 -17.55
C ILE A 219 -29.60 -14.74 -16.42
N LYS A 220 -30.51 -15.65 -16.05
CA LYS A 220 -31.51 -15.41 -15.00
C LYS A 220 -30.84 -15.09 -13.66
N PRO A 221 -31.47 -14.26 -12.82
CA PRO A 221 -30.92 -13.91 -11.53
C PRO A 221 -31.04 -15.10 -10.56
N ILE A 222 -29.93 -15.81 -10.35
CA ILE A 222 -29.86 -17.01 -9.49
C ILE A 222 -28.65 -17.00 -8.54
N TYR A 223 -27.72 -16.05 -8.70
CA TYR A 223 -26.48 -16.03 -7.92
C TYR A 223 -26.60 -15.14 -6.69
N LYS A 224 -25.89 -15.51 -5.62
CA LYS A 224 -25.75 -14.66 -4.42
C LYS A 224 -24.61 -13.66 -4.55
N ALA A 225 -23.60 -13.98 -5.36
CA ALA A 225 -22.58 -13.04 -5.78
C ALA A 225 -22.27 -13.22 -7.28
N ALA A 226 -22.10 -12.12 -7.99
CA ALA A 226 -21.79 -12.10 -9.42
C ALA A 226 -20.87 -10.92 -9.75
N GLN A 227 -19.73 -11.20 -10.41
CA GLN A 227 -18.86 -10.17 -10.97
C GLN A 227 -19.24 -9.87 -12.42
N GLY A 228 -18.85 -8.69 -12.92
CA GLY A 228 -18.99 -8.35 -14.33
C GLY A 228 -18.20 -9.30 -15.24
N PHE A 229 -18.67 -9.47 -16.47
CA PHE A 229 -17.96 -10.26 -17.47
C PHE A 229 -16.67 -9.56 -17.89
N LYS A 230 -15.60 -10.35 -18.00
CA LYS A 230 -14.29 -9.91 -18.52
C LYS A 230 -13.65 -11.04 -19.32
N GLY A 231 -13.38 -10.80 -20.60
CA GLY A 231 -12.81 -11.83 -21.48
C GLY A 231 -13.75 -13.01 -21.72
N GLY A 232 -15.06 -12.76 -21.78
CA GLY A 232 -16.09 -13.75 -22.10
C GLY A 232 -16.50 -14.67 -20.94
N VAL A 233 -15.99 -14.41 -19.73
CA VAL A 233 -16.30 -15.18 -18.52
C VAL A 233 -16.62 -14.29 -17.32
N ALA A 234 -17.35 -14.82 -16.35
CA ALA A 234 -17.67 -14.15 -15.09
C ALA A 234 -17.49 -15.07 -13.87
N VAL A 235 -17.03 -14.50 -12.76
CA VAL A 235 -16.94 -15.18 -11.46
C VAL A 235 -18.27 -15.05 -10.72
N VAL A 236 -18.81 -16.17 -10.26
CA VAL A 236 -20.12 -16.24 -9.58
C VAL A 236 -20.10 -17.17 -8.37
N SER A 237 -21.01 -16.95 -7.43
CA SER A 237 -21.30 -17.86 -6.31
C SER A 237 -22.81 -17.98 -6.10
N SER A 238 -23.28 -19.20 -5.83
CA SER A 238 -24.65 -19.45 -5.37
C SER A 238 -24.79 -19.39 -3.85
N GLU A 239 -23.67 -19.29 -3.12
CA GLU A 239 -23.62 -19.20 -1.67
C GLU A 239 -23.29 -17.77 -1.22
N ASP A 240 -23.87 -17.39 -0.09
CA ASP A 240 -23.62 -16.13 0.61
C ASP A 240 -22.46 -16.33 1.60
N ALA A 241 -21.25 -16.46 1.07
CA ALA A 241 -20.06 -16.78 1.84
C ALA A 241 -18.85 -15.97 1.36
N TYR A 242 -18.10 -15.45 2.33
CA TYR A 242 -16.98 -14.53 2.11
C TYR A 242 -15.84 -15.13 1.28
N ASN A 243 -15.62 -16.45 1.40
CA ASN A 243 -14.55 -17.18 0.71
C ASN A 243 -15.11 -18.16 -0.33
N GLY A 244 -16.23 -17.81 -0.98
CA GLY A 244 -16.88 -18.67 -1.95
C GLY A 244 -17.65 -19.83 -1.30
N PRO A 245 -17.95 -20.91 -2.04
CA PRO A 245 -17.24 -21.34 -3.24
C PRO A 245 -17.60 -20.54 -4.50
N TYR A 246 -16.57 -20.08 -5.21
CA TYR A 246 -16.69 -19.38 -6.48
C TYR A 246 -16.49 -20.32 -7.66
N GLY A 247 -17.30 -20.14 -8.69
CA GLY A 247 -17.16 -20.76 -10.01
C GLY A 247 -16.94 -19.71 -11.09
N LEU A 248 -16.60 -20.18 -12.29
CA LEU A 248 -16.44 -19.33 -13.48
C LEU A 248 -17.45 -19.78 -14.53
N ILE A 249 -18.24 -18.85 -15.07
CA ILE A 249 -19.27 -19.12 -16.08
C ILE A 249 -18.95 -18.41 -17.39
N ASP A 250 -19.45 -18.97 -18.50
CA ASP A 250 -19.46 -18.32 -19.81
C ASP A 250 -20.70 -17.43 -19.99
N LEU A 251 -20.78 -16.69 -21.11
CA LEU A 251 -21.92 -15.82 -21.46
C LEU A 251 -23.25 -16.56 -21.63
N LYS A 252 -23.26 -17.90 -21.67
CA LYS A 252 -24.48 -18.72 -21.70
C LYS A 252 -24.89 -19.18 -20.29
N GLY A 253 -24.16 -18.76 -19.25
CA GLY A 253 -24.37 -19.19 -17.88
C GLY A 253 -23.85 -20.60 -17.58
N LYS A 254 -23.09 -21.22 -18.49
CA LYS A 254 -22.52 -22.55 -18.28
C LYS A 254 -21.22 -22.42 -17.49
N TYR A 255 -21.06 -23.25 -16.46
CA TYR A 255 -19.80 -23.35 -15.73
C TYR A 255 -18.64 -23.79 -16.64
N VAL A 256 -17.67 -22.90 -16.80
CA VAL A 256 -16.32 -23.17 -17.29
C VAL A 256 -15.51 -23.86 -16.19
N TYR A 257 -15.63 -23.37 -14.95
CA TYR A 257 -15.14 -24.04 -13.76
C TYR A 257 -16.26 -24.13 -12.71
N GLN A 258 -16.45 -25.31 -12.14
CA GLN A 258 -17.44 -25.54 -11.08
C GLN A 258 -17.12 -24.71 -9.82
N PRO A 259 -18.13 -24.32 -9.03
CA PRO A 259 -17.93 -23.52 -7.84
C PRO A 259 -17.33 -24.36 -6.71
N ILE A 260 -15.99 -24.40 -6.66
CA ILE A 260 -15.21 -25.07 -5.61
C ILE A 260 -14.05 -24.22 -5.09
N TYR A 261 -13.86 -23.03 -5.65
CA TYR A 261 -12.67 -22.21 -5.42
C TYR A 261 -12.92 -21.18 -4.34
N SER A 262 -11.95 -20.97 -3.46
CA SER A 262 -12.01 -19.88 -2.48
C SER A 262 -11.81 -18.51 -3.12
N LYS A 263 -11.13 -18.48 -4.28
CA LYS A 263 -10.89 -17.26 -5.06
C LYS A 263 -10.60 -17.60 -6.51
N ILE A 264 -11.09 -16.78 -7.44
CA ILE A 264 -10.70 -16.81 -8.84
C ILE A 264 -10.25 -15.40 -9.24
N ASN A 265 -9.01 -15.24 -9.68
CA ASN A 265 -8.48 -13.96 -10.16
C ASN A 265 -8.32 -14.00 -11.68
N TYR A 266 -8.79 -12.97 -12.37
CA TYR A 266 -8.42 -12.73 -13.77
C TYR A 266 -6.97 -12.28 -13.82
N LEU A 267 -6.16 -12.90 -14.67
CA LEU A 267 -4.74 -12.58 -14.82
C LEU A 267 -4.44 -11.87 -16.14
N GLY A 268 -5.45 -11.53 -16.94
CA GLY A 268 -5.26 -11.05 -18.32
C GLY A 268 -4.83 -12.17 -19.28
N GLU A 269 -4.70 -11.83 -20.56
CA GLU A 269 -4.29 -12.76 -21.63
C GLU A 269 -5.03 -14.13 -21.60
N GLU A 270 -6.33 -14.10 -21.33
CA GLU A 270 -7.19 -15.31 -21.21
C GLU A 270 -6.73 -16.29 -20.13
N ARG A 271 -6.15 -15.79 -19.02
CA ARG A 271 -5.71 -16.60 -17.88
C ARG A 271 -6.43 -16.25 -16.59
N VAL A 272 -6.57 -17.26 -15.74
CA VAL A 272 -7.14 -17.16 -14.40
C VAL A 272 -6.26 -17.89 -13.38
N ALA A 273 -6.16 -17.35 -12.18
CA ALA A 273 -5.65 -18.08 -11.01
C ALA A 273 -6.83 -18.70 -10.27
N LEU A 274 -6.79 -20.02 -10.10
CA LEU A 274 -7.80 -20.82 -9.43
C LEU A 274 -7.31 -21.15 -8.01
N GLY A 275 -7.90 -20.55 -6.99
CA GLY A 275 -7.48 -20.69 -5.59
C GLY A 275 -8.29 -21.74 -4.83
N LEU A 276 -7.60 -22.65 -4.13
CA LEU A 276 -8.19 -23.49 -3.09
C LEU A 276 -7.77 -23.00 -1.70
N PRO A 277 -8.64 -23.14 -0.69
CA PRO A 277 -8.30 -22.72 0.67
C PRO A 277 -7.20 -23.61 1.25
N ILE A 278 -6.25 -22.99 1.97
CA ILE A 278 -5.24 -23.65 2.80
C ILE A 278 -5.29 -23.09 4.23
N GLY A 279 -5.24 -24.00 5.21
CA GLY A 279 -5.45 -23.71 6.63
C GLY A 279 -6.66 -24.45 7.21
N ASP A 280 -6.70 -24.58 8.53
CA ASP A 280 -7.69 -25.41 9.22
C ASP A 280 -9.06 -24.74 9.37
N ASP A 281 -9.11 -23.40 9.26
CA ASP A 281 -10.33 -22.61 9.42
C ASP A 281 -10.70 -21.93 8.09
N LYS A 282 -11.91 -22.22 7.62
CA LYS A 282 -12.49 -21.74 6.36
C LYS A 282 -12.69 -20.22 6.31
N PHE A 283 -12.74 -19.54 7.45
CA PHE A 283 -12.92 -18.08 7.53
C PHE A 283 -11.60 -17.33 7.40
N ILE A 284 -10.48 -17.97 7.75
CA ILE A 284 -9.15 -17.34 7.84
C ILE A 284 -8.11 -18.00 6.91
N SER A 285 -8.54 -18.91 6.03
CA SER A 285 -7.68 -19.65 5.11
C SER A 285 -7.08 -18.74 4.03
N SER A 286 -5.77 -18.91 3.77
CA SER A 286 -5.14 -18.37 2.56
C SER A 286 -5.53 -19.22 1.34
N SER A 287 -5.14 -18.82 0.13
CA SER A 287 -5.38 -19.62 -1.08
C SER A 287 -4.08 -20.12 -1.70
N ILE A 288 -4.08 -21.37 -2.15
CA ILE A 288 -3.05 -21.92 -3.05
C ILE A 288 -3.63 -22.01 -4.46
N TYR A 289 -2.88 -21.50 -5.42
CA TYR A 289 -3.34 -21.23 -6.78
C TYR A 289 -2.79 -22.24 -7.80
N ALA A 290 -3.66 -22.62 -8.71
CA ALA A 290 -3.35 -23.23 -10.00
C ALA A 290 -3.60 -22.23 -11.13
N ILE A 291 -2.92 -22.38 -12.27
CA ILE A 291 -3.16 -21.59 -13.47
C ILE A 291 -4.15 -22.31 -14.37
N GLY A 292 -5.18 -21.60 -14.82
CA GLY A 292 -6.12 -22.05 -15.86
C GLY A 292 -6.33 -20.98 -16.94
N ASP A 293 -7.05 -21.32 -18.00
CA ASP A 293 -7.60 -20.36 -18.95
C ASP A 293 -9.12 -20.20 -18.82
N THR A 294 -9.65 -19.23 -19.55
CA THR A 294 -11.08 -18.92 -19.64
C THR A 294 -11.89 -19.95 -20.45
N THR A 295 -11.25 -20.98 -21.01
CA THR A 295 -11.91 -22.07 -21.75
C THR A 295 -12.17 -23.31 -20.88
N GLY A 296 -11.65 -23.33 -19.66
CA GLY A 296 -11.83 -24.43 -18.70
C GLY A 296 -10.63 -25.37 -18.62
N LYS A 297 -9.51 -25.03 -19.27
CA LYS A 297 -8.28 -25.83 -19.18
C LYS A 297 -7.40 -25.35 -18.02
N ARG A 298 -7.20 -26.23 -17.04
CA ARG A 298 -6.20 -26.05 -15.97
C ARG A 298 -4.83 -26.53 -16.46
N PHE A 299 -3.80 -25.68 -16.35
CA PHE A 299 -2.43 -25.97 -16.80
C PHE A 299 -1.51 -26.49 -15.70
N THR A 300 -1.77 -26.15 -14.43
CA THR A 300 -0.91 -26.56 -13.31
C THR A 300 -1.72 -27.18 -12.18
N ASP A 301 -1.03 -27.92 -11.31
CA ASP A 301 -1.53 -28.19 -9.96
C ASP A 301 -1.53 -26.92 -9.10
N PHE A 302 -2.13 -27.00 -7.92
CA PHE A 302 -2.15 -25.92 -6.95
C PHE A 302 -0.81 -25.86 -6.22
N LYS A 303 0.03 -24.89 -6.60
CA LYS A 303 1.42 -24.80 -6.11
C LYS A 303 1.93 -23.38 -5.92
N TYR A 304 1.15 -22.37 -6.32
CA TYR A 304 1.53 -20.97 -6.19
C TYR A 304 0.79 -20.32 -5.03
N LEU A 305 1.48 -19.53 -4.21
CA LEU A 305 0.86 -18.75 -3.14
C LEU A 305 0.48 -17.34 -3.61
N VAL A 306 1.19 -16.83 -4.62
CA VAL A 306 0.93 -15.55 -5.26
C VAL A 306 1.10 -15.71 -6.76
N VAL A 307 0.22 -15.10 -7.55
CA VAL A 307 0.31 -15.01 -9.01
C VAL A 307 -0.08 -13.60 -9.42
N GLY A 308 0.78 -12.93 -10.17
CA GLY A 308 0.51 -11.62 -10.76
C GLY A 308 -0.14 -11.72 -12.14
N ASP A 309 -0.50 -10.58 -12.70
CA ASP A 309 -1.09 -10.49 -14.03
C ASP A 309 -0.07 -10.84 -15.13
N TYR A 310 -0.56 -11.42 -16.22
CA TYR A 310 0.19 -11.62 -17.44
C TYR A 310 0.34 -10.31 -18.20
N ASN A 311 1.57 -10.01 -18.58
CA ASN A 311 1.93 -8.92 -19.46
C ASN A 311 2.97 -9.41 -20.47
N LYS A 312 2.64 -9.40 -21.76
CA LYS A 312 3.48 -9.91 -22.85
C LYS A 312 3.87 -11.37 -22.61
N GLU A 313 2.87 -12.20 -22.30
CA GLU A 313 2.97 -13.65 -22.07
C GLU A 313 3.76 -14.09 -20.83
N LEU A 314 4.07 -13.16 -19.92
CA LEU A 314 4.78 -13.44 -18.67
C LEU A 314 4.00 -12.89 -17.48
N ALA A 315 3.90 -13.70 -16.44
CA ALA A 315 3.47 -13.27 -15.10
C ALA A 315 4.56 -13.63 -14.09
N TYR A 316 4.58 -12.96 -12.94
CA TYR A 316 5.33 -13.46 -11.79
C TYR A 316 4.46 -14.39 -10.94
N ALA A 317 5.09 -15.34 -10.27
CA ALA A 317 4.46 -16.20 -9.28
C ALA A 317 5.42 -16.45 -8.12
N SER A 318 4.87 -16.73 -6.95
CA SER A 318 5.65 -17.10 -5.76
C SER A 318 5.24 -18.46 -5.21
N ASP A 319 6.23 -19.25 -4.80
CA ASP A 319 6.05 -20.35 -3.86
C ASP A 319 6.30 -19.86 -2.42
N ASN A 320 6.51 -20.77 -1.45
CA ASN A 320 6.76 -20.40 -0.05
C ASN A 320 8.09 -19.61 0.15
N GLN A 321 9.08 -19.80 -0.72
CA GLN A 321 10.44 -19.29 -0.55
C GLN A 321 10.91 -18.36 -1.67
N TYR A 322 10.38 -18.49 -2.89
CA TYR A 322 10.89 -17.81 -4.07
C TYR A 322 9.78 -17.18 -4.92
N THR A 323 10.14 -16.10 -5.60
CA THR A 323 9.38 -15.49 -6.70
C THR A 323 10.14 -15.69 -8.01
N PHE A 324 9.41 -15.94 -9.09
CA PHE A 324 9.95 -16.18 -10.42
C PHE A 324 8.92 -15.86 -11.50
N PHE A 325 9.35 -15.76 -12.76
CA PHE A 325 8.43 -15.61 -13.89
C PHE A 325 7.87 -16.96 -14.36
N ILE A 326 6.60 -16.96 -14.76
CA ILE A 326 5.90 -18.08 -15.41
C ILE A 326 5.40 -17.66 -16.80
N ASP A 327 5.33 -18.61 -17.73
CA ASP A 327 4.59 -18.43 -18.99
C ASP A 327 3.09 -18.74 -18.83
N LYS A 328 2.32 -18.53 -19.91
CA LYS A 328 0.88 -18.82 -19.96
C LYS A 328 0.48 -20.26 -19.64
N SER A 329 1.41 -21.22 -19.64
CA SER A 329 1.11 -22.59 -19.17
C SER A 329 1.40 -22.76 -17.69
N GLY A 330 1.73 -21.67 -16.99
CA GLY A 330 2.15 -21.68 -15.60
C GLY A 330 3.51 -22.35 -15.38
N ASN A 331 4.38 -22.43 -16.39
CA ASN A 331 5.71 -23.03 -16.25
C ASN A 331 6.77 -21.97 -15.98
N ILE A 332 7.71 -22.28 -15.07
CA ILE A 332 8.80 -21.37 -14.70
C ILE A 332 9.68 -21.06 -15.91
N LYS A 333 9.88 -19.77 -16.19
CA LYS A 333 10.74 -19.29 -17.27
C LYS A 333 12.18 -19.13 -16.78
N ARG A 334 12.93 -20.23 -16.87
CA ARG A 334 14.33 -20.36 -16.40
C ARG A 334 15.34 -19.35 -16.96
N ARG A 335 15.01 -18.64 -18.04
CA ARG A 335 15.85 -17.56 -18.60
C ARG A 335 15.77 -16.24 -17.80
N PHE A 336 14.89 -16.17 -16.81
CA PHE A 336 14.67 -15.03 -15.93
C PHE A 336 15.07 -15.38 -14.50
N PRO A 337 15.30 -14.40 -13.62
CA PRO A 337 15.76 -14.67 -12.27
C PRO A 337 14.71 -15.41 -11.43
N VAL A 338 15.22 -16.24 -10.52
CA VAL A 338 14.50 -16.77 -9.36
C VAL A 338 15.04 -16.04 -8.14
N VAL A 339 14.17 -15.31 -7.43
CA VAL A 339 14.55 -14.45 -6.32
C VAL A 339 13.96 -14.98 -5.02
N ARG A 340 14.73 -14.97 -3.93
CA ARG A 340 14.26 -15.45 -2.62
C ARG A 340 13.38 -14.40 -1.94
N GLY A 341 12.17 -14.79 -1.59
CA GLY A 341 11.14 -13.97 -0.96
C GLY A 341 9.81 -14.07 -1.70
N SER A 342 8.87 -13.20 -1.35
CA SER A 342 7.60 -13.02 -2.06
C SER A 342 7.43 -11.56 -2.45
N GLY A 343 6.79 -11.32 -3.59
CA GLY A 343 6.44 -9.99 -4.06
C GLY A 343 6.35 -9.97 -5.58
N ASP A 344 6.67 -8.82 -6.16
CA ASP A 344 6.42 -8.54 -7.57
C ASP A 344 7.72 -8.59 -8.37
N LEU A 345 7.64 -9.18 -9.57
CA LEU A 345 8.68 -9.09 -10.58
C LEU A 345 8.10 -8.49 -11.86
N GLU A 346 8.83 -7.55 -12.44
CA GLU A 346 8.43 -6.90 -13.68
C GLU A 346 9.63 -6.81 -14.63
N VAL A 347 9.39 -7.08 -15.92
CA VAL A 347 10.39 -6.86 -16.96
C VAL A 347 10.33 -5.41 -17.40
N LYS A 348 11.31 -4.60 -16.99
CA LYS A 348 11.47 -3.21 -17.43
C LYS A 348 12.53 -3.14 -18.54
N ASP A 349 12.08 -3.20 -19.79
CA ASP A 349 12.93 -3.25 -20.99
C ASP A 349 13.92 -4.44 -20.98
N ASN A 350 15.17 -4.15 -20.59
CA ASN A 350 16.27 -5.09 -20.54
C ASN A 350 16.70 -5.45 -19.11
N ILE A 351 16.06 -4.87 -18.10
CA ILE A 351 16.31 -5.18 -16.69
C ILE A 351 15.05 -5.73 -16.04
N ILE A 352 15.21 -6.30 -14.85
CA ILE A 352 14.12 -6.81 -14.03
C ILE A 352 13.99 -5.89 -12.81
N PHE A 353 12.81 -5.33 -12.61
CA PHE A 353 12.43 -4.72 -11.36
C PHE A 353 11.92 -5.82 -10.41
N ALA A 354 12.36 -5.76 -9.16
CA ALA A 354 11.98 -6.70 -8.13
C ALA A 354 11.55 -5.92 -6.88
N ASN A 355 10.28 -6.06 -6.50
CA ASN A 355 9.76 -5.61 -5.22
C ASN A 355 9.53 -6.84 -4.32
N ILE A 356 10.57 -7.30 -3.65
CA ILE A 356 10.54 -8.58 -2.92
C ILE A 356 10.69 -8.32 -1.43
N ASP A 357 9.72 -8.80 -0.66
CA ASP A 357 9.67 -8.63 0.79
C ASP A 357 9.82 -7.15 1.19
N TYR A 358 9.08 -6.27 0.51
CA TYR A 358 9.14 -4.80 0.66
C TYR A 358 10.52 -4.18 0.42
N CYS A 359 11.36 -4.85 -0.38
CA CYS A 359 12.64 -4.33 -0.84
C CYS A 359 12.63 -4.24 -2.36
N GLN A 360 12.67 -2.99 -2.86
CA GLN A 360 12.76 -2.68 -4.28
C GLN A 360 14.21 -2.68 -4.75
N TYR A 361 14.51 -3.39 -5.83
CA TYR A 361 15.85 -3.47 -6.42
C TYR A 361 15.79 -3.91 -7.89
N TYR A 362 16.92 -3.84 -8.58
CA TYR A 362 17.02 -4.11 -10.01
C TYR A 362 18.05 -5.20 -10.31
N LEU A 363 17.70 -6.07 -11.26
CA LEU A 363 18.51 -7.20 -11.70
C LEU A 363 18.68 -7.22 -13.22
N THR A 364 19.72 -7.88 -13.71
CA THR A 364 19.75 -8.34 -15.10
C THR A 364 18.78 -9.52 -15.29
N LYS A 365 18.51 -9.92 -16.55
CA LYS A 365 17.68 -11.10 -16.85
C LYS A 365 18.28 -12.41 -16.33
N GLU A 366 19.60 -12.45 -16.17
CA GLU A 366 20.36 -13.57 -15.60
C GLU A 366 20.36 -13.55 -14.06
N GLY A 367 19.81 -12.50 -13.43
CA GLY A 367 19.71 -12.36 -11.98
C GLY A 367 20.88 -11.68 -11.30
N THR A 368 21.76 -11.00 -12.03
CA THR A 368 22.82 -10.20 -11.41
C THR A 368 22.24 -8.90 -10.86
N ILE A 369 22.52 -8.56 -9.60
CA ILE A 369 22.04 -7.30 -9.00
C ILE A 369 22.72 -6.12 -9.69
N ILE A 370 21.90 -5.25 -10.30
CA ILE A 370 22.31 -3.96 -10.87
C ILE A 370 22.38 -2.91 -9.77
N TYR A 371 21.30 -2.82 -8.98
CA TYR A 371 21.22 -1.91 -7.85
C TYR A 371 20.32 -2.49 -6.78
N LYS A 372 20.72 -2.32 -5.51
CA LYS A 372 19.89 -2.63 -4.35
C LYS A 372 20.14 -1.57 -3.26
N PRO A 373 19.11 -1.12 -2.53
CA PRO A 373 19.27 -0.19 -1.43
C PRO A 373 20.29 -0.70 -0.40
N ASN A 374 21.07 0.21 0.18
CA ASN A 374 22.08 -0.13 1.17
C ASN A 374 21.42 -0.68 2.45
N ASN A 375 21.85 -1.86 2.91
CA ASN A 375 21.37 -2.41 4.18
C ASN A 375 21.96 -1.72 5.40
N THR A 376 23.09 -1.03 5.27
CA THR A 376 23.79 -0.37 6.36
C THR A 376 23.73 1.14 6.21
N VAL A 377 23.36 1.81 7.28
CA VAL A 377 23.32 3.27 7.40
C VAL A 377 24.34 3.71 8.45
N ARG A 378 25.11 4.75 8.15
CA ARG A 378 26.09 5.33 9.08
C ARG A 378 25.38 6.31 10.02
N LEU A 379 25.49 6.08 11.33
CA LEU A 379 24.97 6.98 12.37
C LEU A 379 25.98 8.09 12.71
N SER A 380 27.26 7.73 12.80
CA SER A 380 28.35 8.66 13.09
C SER A 380 29.67 8.16 12.53
N LYS A 381 30.78 8.84 12.85
CA LYS A 381 32.11 8.28 12.57
C LYS A 381 32.34 6.93 13.29
N LYS A 382 31.67 6.70 14.43
CA LYS A 382 31.84 5.53 15.30
C LYS A 382 30.83 4.43 15.04
N TYR A 383 29.56 4.75 14.77
CA TYR A 383 28.48 3.76 14.74
C TYR A 383 27.80 3.67 13.38
N SER A 384 27.31 2.47 13.07
CA SER A 384 26.39 2.23 11.96
C SER A 384 25.33 1.23 12.38
N ILE A 385 24.22 1.19 11.64
CA ILE A 385 23.13 0.24 11.86
C ILE A 385 22.82 -0.48 10.55
N SER A 386 22.61 -1.79 10.64
CA SER A 386 22.29 -2.65 9.50
C SER A 386 20.91 -3.24 9.63
N LYS A 387 20.21 -3.36 8.50
CA LYS A 387 18.92 -4.03 8.34
C LYS A 387 19.14 -5.52 8.05
N ILE A 388 18.71 -6.40 8.95
CA ILE A 388 18.89 -7.86 8.87
C ILE A 388 17.54 -8.57 8.71
N LYS A 389 17.30 -9.10 7.51
CA LYS A 389 16.06 -9.81 7.16
C LYS A 389 15.96 -11.16 7.88
N TYR A 390 14.79 -11.44 8.45
CA TYR A 390 14.36 -12.74 8.93
C TYR A 390 12.96 -13.05 8.37
N ARG A 391 12.87 -14.08 7.52
CA ARG A 391 11.64 -14.51 6.85
C ARG A 391 11.59 -16.05 6.79
N PRO A 392 11.07 -16.72 7.83
CA PRO A 392 11.02 -18.17 7.89
C PRO A 392 10.02 -18.77 6.90
N ASN A 393 8.88 -18.13 6.68
CA ASN A 393 7.83 -18.51 5.73
C ASN A 393 7.22 -17.24 5.09
N ILE A 394 6.20 -17.39 4.24
CA ILE A 394 5.56 -16.27 3.53
C ILE A 394 4.81 -15.28 4.45
N ASN A 395 4.34 -15.75 5.61
CA ASN A 395 3.47 -14.98 6.50
C ASN A 395 4.24 -14.16 7.54
N TYR A 396 5.53 -14.40 7.72
CA TYR A 396 6.33 -13.71 8.71
C TYR A 396 7.58 -13.08 8.10
N LEU A 397 7.67 -11.76 8.17
CA LEU A 397 8.82 -11.01 7.70
C LEU A 397 9.17 -9.92 8.72
N ILE A 398 10.37 -10.00 9.28
CA ILE A 398 10.92 -8.91 10.09
C ILE A 398 12.27 -8.48 9.58
N TYR A 399 12.53 -7.19 9.67
CA TYR A 399 13.82 -6.60 9.45
C TYR A 399 14.40 -6.13 10.78
N ASN A 400 15.40 -6.86 11.28
CA ASN A 400 16.00 -6.60 12.58
C ASN A 400 17.11 -5.53 12.47
N PRO A 401 17.18 -4.59 13.42
CA PRO A 401 18.32 -3.70 13.54
C PRO A 401 19.54 -4.44 14.10
N LYS A 402 20.69 -4.20 13.47
CA LYS A 402 22.00 -4.62 13.98
C LYS A 402 22.94 -3.43 14.08
N VAL A 403 23.28 -3.02 15.29
CA VAL A 403 24.31 -2.00 15.53
C VAL A 403 25.69 -2.59 15.24
N ASN A 404 26.52 -1.82 14.54
CA ASN A 404 27.90 -2.18 14.24
C ASN A 404 28.87 -1.07 14.65
N ASN A 405 30.14 -1.45 14.76
CA ASN A 405 31.29 -0.59 15.06
C ASN A 405 31.31 -0.04 16.48
N VAL A 406 30.60 -0.69 17.42
CA VAL A 406 30.77 -0.42 18.85
C VAL A 406 32.16 -0.93 19.26
N ALA A 407 32.93 -0.08 19.94
CA ALA A 407 34.33 -0.35 20.28
C ALA A 407 34.49 -1.64 21.11
N ASN A 408 33.61 -1.84 22.10
CA ASN A 408 33.58 -3.07 22.89
C ASN A 408 32.67 -4.12 22.21
N LYS A 409 33.26 -5.18 21.66
CA LYS A 409 32.53 -6.24 20.95
C LYS A 409 31.59 -7.06 21.83
N LYS A 410 31.84 -7.17 23.14
CA LYS A 410 30.90 -7.80 24.08
C LYS A 410 29.65 -6.94 24.25
N VAL A 411 29.84 -5.61 24.36
CA VAL A 411 28.72 -4.64 24.38
C VAL A 411 27.93 -4.71 23.08
N GLU A 412 28.60 -4.67 21.92
CA GLU A 412 27.97 -4.80 20.60
C GLU A 412 27.08 -6.06 20.50
N LYS A 413 27.62 -7.22 20.93
CA LYS A 413 26.91 -8.50 20.91
C LYS A 413 25.69 -8.48 21.83
N ASN A 414 25.80 -7.89 23.02
CA ASN A 414 24.71 -7.81 23.99
C ASN A 414 23.58 -6.90 23.50
N ILE A 415 23.91 -5.73 22.94
CA ILE A 415 22.94 -4.82 22.32
C ILE A 415 22.16 -5.56 21.24
N ASN A 416 22.88 -6.18 20.29
CA ASN A 416 22.24 -6.86 19.16
C ASN A 416 21.40 -8.07 19.58
N LYS A 417 21.83 -8.83 20.59
CA LYS A 417 21.03 -9.94 21.14
C LYS A 417 19.70 -9.44 21.71
N LYS A 418 19.71 -8.32 22.44
CA LYS A 418 18.48 -7.74 23.02
C LYS A 418 17.59 -7.14 21.94
N LEU A 419 18.16 -6.41 20.97
CA LEU A 419 17.42 -5.88 19.82
C LEU A 419 16.68 -6.97 19.05
N ILE A 420 17.37 -8.06 18.70
CA ILE A 420 16.76 -9.21 18.01
C ILE A 420 15.57 -9.74 18.83
N LYS A 421 15.74 -9.97 20.14
CA LYS A 421 14.64 -10.44 21.00
C LYS A 421 13.45 -9.47 21.02
N MET A 422 13.70 -8.17 21.02
CA MET A 422 12.65 -7.15 21.02
C MET A 422 11.89 -7.06 19.68
N SER A 423 12.57 -7.32 18.56
CA SER A 423 11.99 -7.31 17.21
C SER A 423 11.10 -8.51 16.89
N TYR A 424 11.26 -9.64 17.59
CA TYR A 424 10.32 -10.75 17.42
C TYR A 424 8.93 -10.38 17.95
N PHE A 425 7.94 -10.64 17.11
CA PHE A 425 6.54 -10.52 17.45
C PHE A 425 5.98 -11.80 18.08
N LYS A 426 5.13 -11.60 19.09
CA LYS A 426 4.35 -12.63 19.76
C LYS A 426 2.87 -12.21 19.74
N PRO A 427 1.96 -13.04 19.23
CA PRO A 427 0.52 -12.78 19.32
C PRO A 427 0.06 -12.72 20.79
N LEU A 428 -0.81 -11.75 21.12
CA LEU A 428 -1.27 -11.50 22.50
C LEU A 428 -2.13 -12.64 23.09
N PHE A 429 -2.70 -13.51 22.25
CA PHE A 429 -3.69 -14.51 22.66
C PHE A 429 -3.13 -15.92 22.87
N GLU A 430 -1.81 -16.13 22.70
CA GLU A 430 -1.17 -17.43 22.94
C GLU A 430 -0.52 -17.46 24.34
N GLU A 431 -1.33 -17.74 25.36
CA GLU A 431 -0.92 -17.71 26.78
C GLU A 431 0.20 -18.71 27.14
N ASN A 432 0.45 -19.72 26.31
CA ASN A 432 1.34 -20.86 26.65
C ASN A 432 2.68 -20.91 25.90
N VAL A 433 3.12 -19.83 25.22
CA VAL A 433 4.37 -19.91 24.45
C VAL A 433 5.60 -19.43 25.20
N LYS A 434 6.60 -20.31 25.26
CA LYS A 434 7.93 -20.05 25.83
C LYS A 434 8.66 -18.96 25.04
N GLU A 435 9.22 -17.99 25.77
CA GLU A 435 10.02 -16.90 25.20
C GLU A 435 11.46 -17.36 24.84
N PRO A 436 12.01 -16.99 23.67
CA PRO A 436 11.38 -16.20 22.60
C PRO A 436 10.48 -17.03 21.67
N TYR A 437 9.36 -16.46 21.25
CA TYR A 437 8.53 -16.98 20.14
C TYR A 437 9.27 -16.79 18.81
N ILE A 438 9.82 -17.87 18.26
CA ILE A 438 10.53 -17.84 16.97
C ILE A 438 9.73 -18.67 15.97
N VAL A 439 9.13 -17.98 14.99
CA VAL A 439 8.45 -18.62 13.86
C VAL A 439 9.45 -19.41 13.02
N LYS A 440 9.10 -20.64 12.69
CA LYS A 440 9.89 -21.58 11.88
C LYS A 440 9.31 -21.75 10.47
N PRO A 441 10.10 -22.25 9.51
CA PRO A 441 9.62 -22.46 8.14
C PRO A 441 8.42 -23.40 8.01
N GLU A 442 8.28 -24.38 8.90
CA GLU A 442 7.19 -25.35 8.95
C GLU A 442 5.91 -24.84 9.63
N ASP A 443 5.95 -23.69 10.29
CA ASP A 443 4.80 -23.16 11.00
C ASP A 443 3.73 -22.67 10.01
N VAL A 444 2.48 -23.08 10.23
CA VAL A 444 1.30 -22.58 9.52
C VAL A 444 0.65 -21.50 10.37
N LEU A 445 0.84 -20.24 9.96
CA LEU A 445 0.28 -19.09 10.67
C LEU A 445 -1.10 -18.75 10.12
N ASN A 446 -2.04 -18.44 11.02
CA ASN A 446 -3.36 -17.88 10.71
C ASN A 446 -3.35 -16.33 10.66
N TYR A 447 -2.16 -15.75 10.56
CA TYR A 447 -1.93 -14.32 10.46
C TYR A 447 -0.72 -14.04 9.57
N SER A 448 -0.59 -12.80 9.13
CA SER A 448 0.66 -12.26 8.61
C SER A 448 1.25 -11.22 9.58
N TYR A 449 2.58 -11.16 9.65
CA TYR A 449 3.29 -10.15 10.40
C TYR A 449 4.43 -9.56 9.57
N TYR A 450 4.39 -8.24 9.39
CA TYR A 450 5.48 -7.45 8.85
C TYR A 450 6.09 -6.60 9.95
N GLY A 451 7.42 -6.65 10.13
CA GLY A 451 8.16 -5.82 11.07
C GLY A 451 9.35 -5.13 10.43
N ASP A 452 9.62 -3.89 10.84
CA ASP A 452 10.78 -3.11 10.42
C ASP A 452 11.25 -2.20 11.56
N PHE A 453 12.26 -1.37 11.31
CA PHE A 453 12.67 -0.35 12.26
C PHE A 453 13.04 0.96 11.59
N LYS A 454 12.95 2.04 12.38
CA LYS A 454 13.47 3.37 12.05
C LYS A 454 14.40 3.84 13.16
N VAL A 455 15.33 4.73 12.83
CA VAL A 455 16.09 5.46 13.85
C VAL A 455 15.26 6.69 14.19
N GLU A 456 14.74 6.72 15.42
CA GLU A 456 13.93 7.83 15.92
C GLU A 456 14.82 8.99 16.33
N PHE A 457 15.90 8.69 17.04
CA PHE A 457 16.86 9.69 17.50
C PHE A 457 18.25 9.10 17.62
N PHE A 458 19.26 9.87 17.21
CA PHE A 458 20.65 9.51 17.48
C PHE A 458 21.47 10.77 17.78
N LYS A 459 22.08 10.81 18.96
CA LYS A 459 23.01 11.89 19.35
C LYS A 459 24.08 11.34 20.30
N LYS A 460 25.33 11.70 20.05
CA LYS A 460 26.51 11.27 20.81
C LYS A 460 26.62 9.74 20.93
N ASN A 461 26.09 9.15 22.00
CA ASN A 461 26.07 7.71 22.23
C ASN A 461 24.64 7.14 22.38
N LEU A 462 23.61 7.98 22.45
CA LEU A 462 22.23 7.51 22.53
C LEU A 462 21.70 7.18 21.15
N LEU A 463 21.15 5.97 21.01
CA LEU A 463 20.34 5.55 19.89
C LEU A 463 18.93 5.22 20.41
N VAL A 464 17.94 5.89 19.87
CA VAL A 464 16.52 5.56 20.05
C VAL A 464 16.03 4.99 18.72
N LEU A 465 15.45 3.79 18.77
CA LEU A 465 14.83 3.17 17.61
C LEU A 465 13.33 3.19 17.74
N ASP A 466 12.64 3.18 16.60
CA ASP A 466 11.24 2.81 16.50
C ASP A 466 11.15 1.43 15.85
N LEU A 467 10.91 0.38 16.65
CA LEU A 467 10.67 -0.98 16.17
C LEU A 467 9.18 -1.12 15.89
N VAL A 468 8.81 -1.10 14.61
CA VAL A 468 7.43 -1.07 14.16
C VAL A 468 7.05 -2.40 13.52
N GLY A 469 5.76 -2.73 13.58
CA GLY A 469 5.23 -3.84 12.81
C GLY A 469 3.73 -3.76 12.64
N TYR A 470 3.19 -4.68 11.85
CA TYR A 470 1.78 -4.79 11.54
C TYR A 470 1.38 -6.26 11.59
N TYR A 471 0.53 -6.59 12.55
CA TYR A 471 -0.03 -7.92 12.75
C TYR A 471 -1.41 -7.98 12.13
N TYR A 472 -1.61 -8.84 11.14
CA TYR A 472 -2.89 -9.01 10.46
C TYR A 472 -3.37 -10.45 10.60
N PRO A 473 -4.29 -10.75 11.54
CA PRO A 473 -5.03 -12.02 11.53
C PRO A 473 -5.81 -12.13 10.23
N PHE A 474 -5.75 -13.28 9.56
CA PHE A 474 -6.53 -13.47 8.35
C PHE A 474 -8.02 -13.42 8.67
N GLY A 475 -8.80 -12.78 7.79
CA GLY A 475 -10.24 -12.56 7.99
C GLY A 475 -10.59 -11.40 8.93
N ALA A 476 -9.62 -10.75 9.59
CA ALA A 476 -9.89 -9.57 10.40
C ALA A 476 -10.23 -8.35 9.53
N ALA A 477 -11.10 -7.47 10.05
CA ALA A 477 -11.45 -6.21 9.39
C ALA A 477 -10.23 -5.31 9.16
N HIS A 478 -9.28 -5.32 10.10
CA HIS A 478 -7.97 -4.67 9.98
C HIS A 478 -6.96 -5.41 10.86
N GLY A 479 -5.68 -5.16 10.60
CA GLY A 479 -4.59 -5.59 11.47
C GLY A 479 -4.35 -4.60 12.62
N MET A 480 -3.37 -4.91 13.46
CA MET A 480 -2.96 -4.11 14.59
C MET A 480 -1.49 -3.72 14.45
N PRO A 481 -1.16 -2.41 14.45
CA PRO A 481 0.23 -2.00 14.44
C PRO A 481 0.86 -2.27 15.82
N THR A 482 2.15 -2.58 15.82
CA THR A 482 2.96 -2.81 17.01
C THR A 482 4.12 -1.82 17.02
N LYS A 483 4.49 -1.30 18.20
CA LYS A 483 5.58 -0.36 18.36
C LYS A 483 6.37 -0.66 19.64
N LYS A 484 7.70 -0.60 19.57
CA LYS A 484 8.62 -0.62 20.73
C LYS A 484 9.77 0.35 20.49
N THR A 485 10.12 1.13 21.49
CA THR A 485 11.05 2.26 21.34
C THR A 485 12.30 2.16 22.22
N PRO A 486 13.21 1.20 21.99
CA PRO A 486 14.38 1.03 22.84
C PRO A 486 15.31 2.25 22.79
N SER A 487 15.59 2.82 23.96
CA SER A 487 16.59 3.87 24.17
C SER A 487 17.91 3.25 24.64
N ILE A 488 18.99 3.37 23.87
CA ILE A 488 20.21 2.57 24.03
C ILE A 488 21.45 3.46 24.08
N ASN A 489 22.24 3.34 25.14
CA ASN A 489 23.60 3.87 25.14
C ASN A 489 24.53 2.91 24.40
N LEU A 490 24.97 3.27 23.19
CA LEU A 490 25.81 2.42 22.36
C LEU A 490 27.22 2.19 22.92
N ALA A 491 27.70 3.05 23.82
CA ALA A 491 29.02 2.89 24.43
C ALA A 491 29.00 1.88 25.59
N THR A 492 27.95 1.89 26.42
CA THR A 492 27.83 1.01 27.61
C THR A 492 26.98 -0.23 27.36
N GLY A 493 26.07 -0.18 26.39
CA GLY A 493 25.04 -1.19 26.14
C GLY A 493 23.83 -1.11 27.06
N LYS A 494 23.72 -0.06 27.89
CA LYS A 494 22.55 0.15 28.75
C LYS A 494 21.32 0.49 27.90
N PHE A 495 20.21 -0.18 28.19
CA PHE A 495 18.88 0.15 27.68
C PHE A 495 18.17 0.90 28.79
N TYR A 496 17.69 2.10 28.48
CA TYR A 496 17.04 2.98 29.45
C TYR A 496 15.54 2.71 29.52
N THR A 497 14.99 2.82 30.73
CA THR A 497 13.55 2.95 30.96
C THR A 497 13.17 4.43 31.09
N LEU A 498 11.87 4.75 31.15
CA LEU A 498 11.41 6.12 31.33
C LEU A 498 11.96 6.72 32.64
N GLY A 499 11.96 5.94 33.72
CA GLY A 499 12.47 6.35 35.03
C GLY A 499 13.95 6.73 35.05
N ASP A 500 14.79 6.17 34.17
CA ASP A 500 16.22 6.52 34.08
C ASP A 500 16.45 8.01 33.70
N LEU A 501 15.43 8.70 33.15
CA LEU A 501 15.51 10.12 32.79
C LEU A 501 15.39 11.04 34.01
N PHE A 502 14.74 10.57 35.09
CA PHE A 502 14.32 11.40 36.21
C PHE A 502 15.20 11.24 37.45
N MET A 503 15.14 12.23 38.34
CA MET A 503 15.83 12.19 39.63
C MET A 503 15.13 11.23 40.60
N GLY A 504 15.92 10.48 41.37
CA GLY A 504 15.37 9.67 42.47
C GLY A 504 14.72 10.56 43.54
N GLY A 505 13.62 10.10 44.12
CA GLY A 505 12.87 10.83 45.16
C GLY A 505 11.87 11.86 44.63
N VAL A 506 11.72 12.01 43.31
CA VAL A 506 10.71 12.86 42.68
C VAL A 506 9.54 11.98 42.20
N ASN A 507 8.30 12.41 42.46
CA ASN A 507 7.09 11.74 41.94
C ASN A 507 6.85 12.11 40.46
N TRP A 508 7.79 11.75 39.58
CA TRP A 508 7.73 12.10 38.17
C TRP A 508 6.52 11.48 37.45
N VAL A 509 6.07 10.29 37.85
CA VAL A 509 4.84 9.65 37.30
C VAL A 509 3.63 10.55 37.57
N GLY A 510 3.47 11.02 38.81
CA GLY A 510 2.37 11.90 39.19
C GLY A 510 2.38 13.23 38.46
N GLU A 511 3.55 13.85 38.29
CA GLU A 511 3.66 15.12 37.57
C GLU A 511 3.39 14.95 36.06
N LEU A 512 3.89 13.90 35.43
CA LEU A 512 3.57 13.60 34.02
C LEU A 512 2.08 13.32 33.83
N ASN A 513 1.43 12.63 34.77
CA ASN A 513 -0.01 12.41 34.72
C ASN A 513 -0.79 13.73 34.73
N LYS A 514 -0.38 14.71 35.53
CA LYS A 514 -1.01 16.05 35.55
C LYS A 514 -0.83 16.77 34.22
N ILE A 515 0.37 16.71 33.63
CA ILE A 515 0.67 17.33 32.33
C ILE A 515 -0.22 16.71 31.25
N ILE A 516 -0.24 15.38 31.13
CA ILE A 516 -1.02 14.67 30.13
C ILE A 516 -2.53 14.90 30.32
N ASP A 517 -3.04 14.82 31.55
CA ASP A 517 -4.44 15.11 31.85
C ASP A 517 -4.83 16.54 31.46
N ASN A 518 -3.95 17.51 31.70
CA ASN A 518 -4.17 18.88 31.25
C ASN A 518 -4.16 19.01 29.72
N MET A 519 -3.23 18.34 29.02
CA MET A 519 -3.19 18.32 27.55
C MET A 519 -4.50 17.76 26.97
N ILE A 520 -4.99 16.63 27.49
CA ILE A 520 -6.26 16.02 27.06
C ILE A 520 -7.45 16.98 27.26
N LYS A 521 -7.46 17.75 28.35
CA LYS A 521 -8.57 18.66 28.69
C LYS A 521 -8.55 19.98 27.94
N THR A 522 -7.38 20.47 27.56
CA THR A 522 -7.20 21.87 27.13
C THR A 522 -6.68 22.03 25.72
N ASP A 523 -6.03 21.02 25.16
CA ASP A 523 -5.43 21.09 23.83
C ASP A 523 -6.34 20.44 22.79
N PRO A 524 -6.88 21.20 21.81
CA PRO A 524 -7.77 20.69 20.78
C PRO A 524 -7.18 19.52 19.97
N GLN A 525 -5.84 19.40 19.91
CA GLN A 525 -5.21 18.29 19.19
C GLN A 525 -5.53 16.92 19.81
N TYR A 526 -5.98 16.87 21.06
CA TYR A 526 -6.30 15.62 21.78
C TYR A 526 -7.81 15.40 21.99
N GLU A 527 -8.68 16.17 21.33
CA GLU A 527 -10.14 16.05 21.48
C GLU A 527 -10.68 14.65 21.12
N TYR A 528 -9.96 13.90 20.27
CA TYR A 528 -10.31 12.53 19.88
C TYR A 528 -10.04 11.47 20.97
N VAL A 529 -9.34 11.82 22.05
CA VAL A 529 -9.06 10.92 23.17
C VAL A 529 -10.38 10.63 23.89
N TYR A 530 -10.60 9.35 24.23
CA TYR A 530 -11.82 8.94 24.92
C TYR A 530 -11.87 9.59 26.30
N LYS A 531 -12.94 10.36 26.53
CA LYS A 531 -13.23 10.97 27.82
C LYS A 531 -13.23 9.87 28.89
N ASP A 532 -12.45 10.08 29.95
CA ASP A 532 -12.21 9.16 31.07
C ASP A 532 -11.35 7.91 30.80
N ALA A 533 -10.83 7.68 29.59
CA ALA A 533 -10.00 6.48 29.31
C ALA A 533 -8.58 6.58 29.88
N PHE A 534 -8.01 7.78 30.00
CA PHE A 534 -6.70 7.97 30.58
C PHE A 534 -6.75 7.71 32.10
N LYS A 535 -6.11 6.62 32.55
CA LYS A 535 -6.00 6.23 33.98
C LYS A 535 -4.65 6.58 34.61
N GLY A 536 -3.79 7.29 33.87
CA GLY A 536 -2.41 7.57 34.23
C GLY A 536 -1.42 6.61 33.58
N ILE A 537 -0.15 7.02 33.58
CA ILE A 537 1.01 6.22 33.15
C ILE A 537 1.56 5.37 34.29
N ASN A 538 2.39 4.39 33.94
CA ASN A 538 3.17 3.59 34.90
C ASN A 538 4.69 3.74 34.67
N GLU A 539 5.51 3.10 35.51
CA GLU A 539 6.98 3.22 35.42
C GLU A 539 7.59 2.61 34.13
N GLU A 540 6.87 1.67 33.53
CA GLU A 540 7.24 0.98 32.29
C GLU A 540 6.53 1.58 31.05
N GLN A 541 5.91 2.77 31.19
CA GLN A 541 5.18 3.41 30.12
C GLN A 541 6.04 3.55 28.86
N SER A 542 5.41 3.24 27.73
CA SER A 542 6.01 3.38 26.42
C SER A 542 6.37 4.83 26.10
N PHE A 543 7.64 5.06 25.76
CA PHE A 543 8.18 6.40 25.55
C PHE A 543 9.31 6.43 24.51
N TYR A 544 9.59 7.60 23.97
CA TYR A 544 10.83 7.89 23.27
C TYR A 544 11.21 9.36 23.49
N ILE A 545 12.40 9.76 23.05
CA ILE A 545 12.87 11.14 23.17
C ILE A 545 13.51 11.62 21.87
N ASP A 546 13.49 12.93 21.67
CA ASP A 546 14.39 13.62 20.75
C ASP A 546 15.39 14.51 21.52
N GLU A 547 15.92 15.54 20.88
CA GLU A 547 16.87 16.47 21.49
C GLU A 547 16.24 17.34 22.60
N GLU A 548 14.95 17.64 22.49
CA GLU A 548 14.27 18.67 23.30
C GLU A 548 12.99 18.17 23.98
N ASN A 549 12.50 16.98 23.64
CA ASN A 549 11.17 16.52 24.02
C ASN A 549 11.17 15.07 24.51
N LEU A 550 10.29 14.82 25.47
CA LEU A 550 9.81 13.50 25.86
C LEU A 550 8.52 13.20 25.11
N TYR A 551 8.40 11.99 24.57
CA TYR A 551 7.18 11.49 23.97
C TYR A 551 6.66 10.30 24.77
N ILE A 552 5.42 10.39 25.23
CA ILE A 552 4.70 9.29 25.88
C ILE A 552 3.61 8.82 24.94
N TYR A 553 3.54 7.52 24.66
CA TYR A 553 2.54 7.00 23.73
C TYR A 553 1.75 5.82 24.26
N PHE A 554 0.58 5.64 23.66
CA PHE A 554 -0.39 4.59 23.93
C PHE A 554 -0.74 3.87 22.62
N PRO A 555 -0.79 2.52 22.60
CA PRO A 555 -1.24 1.75 21.45
C PRO A 555 -2.68 2.09 21.03
N PRO A 556 -3.05 1.79 19.77
CA PRO A 556 -4.42 1.96 19.30
C PRO A 556 -5.44 1.27 20.22
N TYR A 557 -6.62 1.88 20.37
CA TYR A 557 -7.71 1.48 21.26
C TYR A 557 -7.48 1.65 22.76
N GLU A 558 -6.26 1.92 23.25
CA GLU A 558 -6.05 2.03 24.70
C GLU A 558 -6.75 3.26 25.29
N ILE A 559 -6.55 4.43 24.68
CA ILE A 559 -7.16 5.69 25.13
C ILE A 559 -7.82 6.49 23.99
N GLY A 560 -7.84 5.97 22.77
CA GLY A 560 -8.42 6.64 21.61
C GLY A 560 -8.74 5.67 20.48
N PRO A 561 -9.45 6.12 19.43
CA PRO A 561 -9.86 5.26 18.33
C PRO A 561 -8.67 4.77 17.51
N TYR A 562 -8.84 3.64 16.82
CA TYR A 562 -7.80 3.09 15.94
C TYR A 562 -7.31 4.09 14.88
N ALA A 563 -8.21 4.93 14.37
CA ALA A 563 -7.88 5.96 13.39
C ALA A 563 -6.84 6.98 13.91
N ALA A 564 -6.74 7.17 15.23
CA ALA A 564 -5.71 8.03 15.84
C ALA A 564 -4.33 7.35 15.89
N GLY A 565 -4.24 6.05 15.59
CA GLY A 565 -3.01 5.28 15.67
C GLY A 565 -2.46 5.22 17.11
N PHE A 566 -1.16 5.48 17.26
CA PHE A 566 -0.54 5.60 18.58
C PHE A 566 -0.76 7.00 19.13
N VAL A 567 -1.66 7.14 20.11
CA VAL A 567 -1.89 8.42 20.79
C VAL A 567 -0.60 8.83 21.49
N THR A 568 -0.02 9.96 21.10
CA THR A 568 1.32 10.39 21.53
C THR A 568 1.28 11.80 22.11
N PHE A 569 1.73 11.95 23.35
CA PHE A 569 1.88 13.22 24.04
C PHE A 569 3.33 13.69 23.95
N LYS A 570 3.54 14.87 23.35
CA LYS A 570 4.83 15.53 23.26
C LYS A 570 5.00 16.50 24.43
N ILE A 571 5.96 16.24 25.30
CA ILE A 571 6.24 17.01 26.52
C ILE A 571 7.65 17.62 26.38
N PRO A 572 7.77 18.95 26.20
CA PRO A 572 9.05 19.63 26.14
C PRO A 572 9.87 19.41 27.42
N PHE A 573 11.18 19.18 27.27
CA PHE A 573 12.10 19.05 28.41
C PHE A 573 12.15 20.31 29.27
N GLU A 574 11.85 21.48 28.69
CA GLU A 574 11.77 22.74 29.42
C GLU A 574 10.68 22.73 30.51
N GLU A 575 9.53 22.07 30.25
CA GLU A 575 8.41 21.96 31.20
C GLU A 575 8.74 21.02 32.37
N ILE A 576 9.56 19.99 32.11
CA ILE A 576 9.91 18.95 33.09
C ILE A 576 11.35 19.05 33.60
N GLN A 577 12.05 20.15 33.30
CA GLN A 577 13.49 20.30 33.57
C GLN A 577 13.85 20.16 35.05
N GLY A 578 12.91 20.49 35.95
CA GLY A 578 13.08 20.38 37.40
C GLY A 578 13.08 18.94 37.91
N MET A 579 12.65 17.96 37.08
CA MET A 579 12.60 16.54 37.42
C MET A 579 13.67 15.72 36.72
N ILE A 580 14.22 16.22 35.59
CA ILE A 580 15.24 15.52 34.79
C ILE A 580 16.55 15.39 35.58
N ASN A 581 17.09 14.16 35.63
CA ASN A 581 18.40 13.90 36.21
C ASN A 581 19.52 14.25 35.21
N LYS A 582 19.87 15.54 35.15
CA LYS A 582 20.94 16.05 34.26
C LYS A 582 22.33 15.43 34.56
N ARG A 583 22.52 14.87 35.76
CA ARG A 583 23.75 14.15 36.15
C ARG A 583 23.71 12.66 35.83
N GLY A 584 22.52 12.13 35.51
CA GLY A 584 22.27 10.72 35.23
C GLY A 584 22.87 10.27 33.91
N GLU A 585 23.10 8.96 33.79
CA GLU A 585 23.71 8.38 32.59
C GLU A 585 22.84 8.56 31.34
N PHE A 586 21.51 8.52 31.48
CA PHE A 586 20.61 8.68 30.33
C PHE A 586 20.75 10.08 29.73
N TYR A 587 20.57 11.13 30.51
CA TYR A 587 20.71 12.51 30.03
C TYR A 587 22.10 12.80 29.41
N LYS A 588 23.18 12.33 30.07
CA LYS A 588 24.57 12.48 29.58
C LYS A 588 24.89 11.67 28.32
N SER A 589 24.04 10.71 27.94
CA SER A 589 24.28 9.88 26.76
C SER A 589 24.04 10.64 25.46
N PHE A 590 23.21 11.69 25.49
CA PHE A 590 22.88 12.57 24.36
C PHE A 590 23.22 14.05 24.57
N ASN A 591 23.54 14.49 25.79
CA ASN A 591 24.07 15.83 26.11
C ASN A 591 25.57 15.85 26.34
#